data_AF-A0A928A831-F1
#
_entry.id   AF-A0A928A831-F1
#
_cell.length_a   1.000
_cell.length_b   1.000
_cell.length_c   1.000
_cell.angle_alpha   90.00
_cell.angle_beta   90.00
_cell.angle_gamma   90.00
#
_symmetry.space_group_name_H-M   'P 1'
#
loop_
_entity.id
_entity.type
_entity.pdbx_description
1 polymer ?
#
loop_
_entity_poly.entity_id
_entity_poly.type
_entity_poly.pdbx_seq_one_letter_code
_entity_poly.pdbx_strand_id
1 'polypeptide(L)'
;MKKVFLVFMSLMFIMCLAGCGENQEKINIDFIIDGKSHLVEIDKGTSISKDIIPLSNDEEIIELYYDENMEKKYNNELVEQNIKLYVKLNEWSNMIKNGKKIEYKINYNGIGSIGYKIVDDIFQVYSCGIINSLVELNNLCKEYNNSNFMNEHESIYNEEFFIDKSLIIYSFETGHGKETIIEDLILNEEELIIVEKTISKDGFYTTEAFRWTILIEVKKIEIENAKEIKIKHK
;
A
#
# COMPACT_ATOMS: atom_id res chain seq x y z
N MET A 1 -25.45 63.84 -24.61
CA MET A 1 -25.13 62.45 -25.01
C MET A 1 -24.05 61.79 -24.13
N LYS A 2 -22.92 62.43 -23.80
CA LYS A 2 -21.85 61.82 -22.98
C LYS A 2 -22.29 61.32 -21.59
N LYS A 3 -23.19 62.03 -20.89
CA LYS A 3 -23.68 61.64 -19.55
C LYS A 3 -24.61 60.42 -19.56
N VAL A 4 -25.41 60.24 -20.61
CA VAL A 4 -26.36 59.11 -20.74
C VAL A 4 -25.62 57.81 -21.07
N PHE A 5 -24.56 57.90 -21.89
CA PHE A 5 -23.72 56.76 -22.24
C PHE A 5 -22.97 56.19 -21.02
N LEU A 6 -22.53 57.08 -20.12
CA LEU A 6 -21.80 56.70 -18.90
C LEU A 6 -22.71 55.97 -17.89
N VAL A 7 -23.99 56.34 -17.82
CA VAL A 7 -25.00 55.66 -17.00
C VAL A 7 -25.28 54.25 -17.55
N PHE A 8 -25.44 54.10 -18.87
CA PHE A 8 -25.65 52.79 -19.51
C PHE A 8 -24.46 51.85 -19.34
N MET A 9 -23.23 52.36 -19.47
CA MET A 9 -22.00 51.60 -19.19
C MET A 9 -21.92 51.15 -17.73
N SER A 10 -22.29 52.01 -16.77
CA SER A 10 -22.30 51.63 -15.34
C SER A 10 -23.39 50.59 -15.02
N LEU A 11 -24.55 50.66 -15.68
CA LEU A 11 -25.64 49.69 -15.50
C LEU A 11 -25.29 48.32 -16.06
N MET A 12 -24.60 48.24 -17.21
CA MET A 12 -24.09 46.97 -17.72
C MET A 12 -23.04 46.38 -16.77
N PHE A 13 -22.15 47.19 -16.19
CA PHE A 13 -21.17 46.72 -15.21
C PHE A 13 -21.83 46.18 -13.93
N ILE A 14 -22.90 46.81 -13.43
CA ILE A 14 -23.66 46.33 -12.26
C ILE A 14 -24.40 45.02 -12.58
N MET A 15 -24.96 44.88 -13.78
CA MET A 15 -25.59 43.62 -14.22
C MET A 15 -24.57 42.49 -14.40
N CYS A 16 -23.34 42.78 -14.86
CA CYS A 16 -22.26 41.80 -14.92
C CYS A 16 -21.74 41.42 -13.52
N LEU A 17 -21.69 42.36 -12.57
CA LEU A 17 -21.28 42.09 -11.18
C LEU A 17 -22.33 41.32 -10.38
N ALA A 18 -23.63 41.55 -10.64
CA ALA A 18 -24.72 40.78 -10.04
C ALA A 18 -24.84 39.35 -10.61
N GLY A 19 -24.22 39.08 -11.77
CA GLY A 19 -24.19 37.75 -12.40
C GLY A 19 -23.07 36.82 -11.88
N CYS A 20 -22.12 37.33 -11.09
CA CYS A 20 -21.06 36.52 -10.45
C CYS A 20 -21.43 36.05 -9.04
N GLY A 21 -22.72 35.83 -8.79
CA GLY A 21 -23.25 35.32 -7.53
C GLY A 21 -24.11 34.09 -7.76
N GLU A 22 -23.63 33.12 -8.55
CA GLU A 22 -24.26 31.80 -8.55
C GLU A 22 -23.98 31.18 -7.17
N ASN A 23 -24.97 31.27 -6.28
CA ASN A 23 -25.12 30.29 -5.21
C ASN A 23 -25.37 28.96 -5.90
N GLN A 24 -24.28 28.27 -6.29
CA GLN A 24 -24.36 26.93 -6.84
C GLN A 24 -25.10 26.06 -5.84
N GLU A 25 -26.17 25.41 -6.32
CA GLU A 25 -26.99 24.54 -5.49
C GLU A 25 -26.10 23.41 -4.96
N LYS A 26 -26.02 23.27 -3.63
CA LYS A 26 -25.21 22.24 -2.98
C LYS A 26 -26.03 20.97 -2.79
N ILE A 27 -25.37 19.82 -2.94
CA ILE A 27 -25.95 18.49 -2.72
C ILE A 27 -24.99 17.63 -1.90
N ASN A 28 -25.53 16.58 -1.28
CA ASN A 28 -24.77 15.66 -0.46
C ASN A 28 -24.55 14.33 -1.17
N ILE A 29 -23.32 13.85 -1.15
CA ILE A 29 -22.97 12.48 -1.46
C ILE A 29 -22.71 11.74 -0.14
N ASP A 30 -23.41 10.63 0.07
CA ASP A 30 -23.15 9.68 1.15
C ASP A 30 -22.26 8.56 0.64
N PHE A 31 -20.96 8.64 0.93
CA PHE A 31 -20.00 7.58 0.63
C PHE A 31 -20.06 6.51 1.71
N ILE A 32 -20.42 5.29 1.31
CA ILE A 32 -20.33 4.10 2.16
C ILE A 32 -18.98 3.44 1.95
N ILE A 33 -18.11 3.54 2.96
CA ILE A 33 -16.76 2.97 2.97
C ILE A 33 -16.73 1.97 4.13
N ASP A 34 -16.57 0.69 3.83
CA ASP A 34 -16.60 -0.41 4.82
C ASP A 34 -17.82 -0.38 5.75
N GLY A 35 -19.00 -0.13 5.16
CA GLY A 35 -20.27 -0.04 5.89
C GLY A 35 -20.45 1.23 6.72
N LYS A 36 -19.48 2.15 6.72
CA LYS A 36 -19.56 3.45 7.41
C LYS A 36 -19.95 4.54 6.43
N SER A 37 -20.84 5.43 6.88
CA SER A 37 -21.33 6.57 6.10
C SER A 37 -20.42 7.78 6.28
N HIS A 38 -20.04 8.39 5.16
CA HIS A 38 -19.24 9.60 5.08
C HIS A 38 -19.93 10.61 4.15
N LEU A 39 -20.46 11.69 4.73
CA LEU A 39 -21.16 12.73 3.99
C LEU A 39 -20.18 13.79 3.46
N VAL A 40 -20.27 14.09 2.17
CA VAL A 40 -19.51 15.15 1.51
C VAL A 40 -20.48 16.04 0.74
N GLU A 41 -20.34 17.36 0.93
CA GLU A 41 -21.13 18.36 0.22
C GLU A 41 -20.38 18.85 -1.02
N ILE A 42 -21.04 18.83 -2.18
CA ILE A 42 -20.48 19.27 -3.48
C ILE A 42 -21.44 20.21 -4.20
N ASP A 43 -20.94 20.93 -5.20
CA ASP A 43 -21.78 21.67 -6.14
C ASP A 43 -22.55 20.72 -7.06
N LYS A 44 -23.84 20.96 -7.24
CA LYS A 44 -24.68 20.22 -8.17
C LYS A 44 -24.14 20.30 -9.60
N GLY A 45 -24.20 19.18 -10.31
CA GLY A 45 -23.62 19.04 -11.65
C GLY A 45 -22.11 18.77 -11.64
N THR A 46 -21.49 18.56 -10.46
CA THR A 46 -20.08 18.14 -10.36
C THR A 46 -19.94 16.66 -10.67
N SER A 47 -18.87 16.27 -11.36
CA SER A 47 -18.44 14.87 -11.50
C SER A 47 -17.56 14.46 -10.32
N ILE A 48 -17.66 13.20 -9.88
CA ILE A 48 -16.87 12.72 -8.75
C ILE A 48 -15.44 12.41 -9.18
N SER A 49 -14.49 13.13 -8.60
CA SER A 49 -13.05 12.87 -8.70
C SER A 49 -12.53 12.24 -7.40
N LYS A 50 -11.31 11.66 -7.45
CA LYS A 50 -10.73 10.90 -6.32
C LYS A 50 -10.56 11.74 -5.05
N ASP A 51 -10.29 13.04 -5.19
CA ASP A 51 -10.11 14.01 -4.11
C ASP A 51 -11.38 14.38 -3.35
N ILE A 52 -12.56 14.13 -3.94
CA ILE A 52 -13.87 14.33 -3.28
C ILE A 52 -14.16 13.19 -2.30
N ILE A 53 -13.58 12.01 -2.54
CA ILE A 53 -13.88 10.80 -1.78
C ILE A 53 -13.02 10.82 -0.52
N PRO A 54 -13.62 10.72 0.69
CA PRO A 54 -12.93 10.97 1.95
C PRO A 54 -12.11 9.74 2.40
N LEU A 55 -11.09 9.42 1.61
CA LEU A 55 -10.15 8.34 1.88
C LEU A 55 -9.00 8.78 2.78
N SER A 56 -8.41 7.80 3.47
CA SER A 56 -7.08 7.92 4.04
C SER A 56 -6.00 7.77 2.95
N ASN A 57 -4.80 8.33 3.18
CA ASN A 57 -3.72 8.42 2.18
C ASN A 57 -3.26 7.07 1.59
N ASP A 58 -3.56 5.96 2.26
CA ASP A 58 -3.11 4.62 1.87
C ASP A 58 -4.20 3.82 1.14
N GLU A 59 -5.41 4.37 0.99
CA GLU A 59 -6.53 3.72 0.33
C GLU A 59 -6.55 4.02 -1.18
N GLU A 60 -6.66 2.97 -2.00
CA GLU A 60 -6.95 3.10 -3.43
C GLU A 60 -8.34 2.56 -3.75
N ILE A 61 -9.06 3.34 -4.56
CA ILE A 61 -10.41 3.00 -5.03
C ILE A 61 -10.27 2.23 -6.33
N ILE A 62 -10.95 1.10 -6.42
CA ILE A 62 -11.19 0.44 -7.70
C ILE A 62 -12.34 1.15 -8.41
N GLU A 63 -13.53 1.16 -7.81
CA GLU A 63 -14.77 1.63 -8.44
C GLU A 63 -15.80 2.13 -7.41
N LEU A 64 -16.81 2.85 -7.90
CA LEU A 64 -17.97 3.33 -7.13
C LEU A 64 -19.24 2.63 -7.62
N TYR A 65 -20.18 2.34 -6.71
CA TYR A 65 -21.43 1.64 -7.01
C TYR A 65 -22.63 2.32 -6.36
N TYR A 66 -23.81 2.19 -6.95
CA TYR A 66 -25.06 2.68 -6.37
C TYR A 66 -25.66 1.74 -5.33
N ASP A 67 -25.23 0.49 -5.29
CA ASP A 67 -25.74 -0.56 -4.39
C ASP A 67 -24.62 -1.27 -3.63
N GLU A 68 -25.00 -1.83 -2.48
CA GLU A 68 -24.09 -2.50 -1.53
C GLU A 68 -23.48 -3.78 -2.10
N ASN A 69 -24.21 -4.47 -2.99
CA ASN A 69 -23.76 -5.72 -3.63
C ASN A 69 -22.78 -5.46 -4.79
N MET A 70 -22.50 -4.19 -5.11
CA MET A 70 -21.59 -3.76 -6.17
C MET A 70 -22.01 -4.25 -7.57
N GLU A 71 -23.31 -4.26 -7.87
CA GLU A 71 -23.82 -4.69 -9.19
C GLU A 71 -24.03 -3.53 -10.16
N LYS A 72 -24.35 -2.34 -9.65
CA LYS A 72 -24.66 -1.13 -10.42
C LYS A 72 -23.53 -0.11 -10.28
N LYS A 73 -22.55 -0.24 -11.16
CA LYS A 73 -21.41 0.67 -11.24
C LYS A 73 -21.84 2.10 -11.55
N TYR A 74 -21.25 3.06 -10.85
CA TYR A 74 -21.35 4.48 -11.15
C TYR A 74 -20.35 4.85 -12.26
N ASN A 75 -20.82 5.51 -13.32
CA ASN A 75 -20.05 5.76 -14.54
C ASN A 75 -19.63 7.23 -14.70
N ASN A 76 -19.18 7.88 -13.61
CA ASN A 76 -18.70 9.27 -13.60
C ASN A 76 -19.71 10.27 -14.19
N GLU A 77 -21.00 10.00 -14.00
CA GLU A 77 -22.11 10.86 -14.42
C GLU A 77 -22.17 12.12 -13.55
N LEU A 78 -22.66 13.24 -14.09
CA LEU A 78 -22.83 14.45 -13.27
C LEU A 78 -23.83 14.18 -12.13
N VAL A 79 -23.49 14.65 -10.94
CA VAL A 79 -24.34 14.43 -9.76
C VAL A 79 -25.36 15.56 -9.66
N GLU A 80 -26.61 15.25 -10.01
CA GLU A 80 -27.71 16.23 -10.08
C GLU A 80 -28.58 16.27 -8.81
N GLN A 81 -28.41 15.31 -7.92
CA GLN A 81 -29.20 15.16 -6.69
C GLN A 81 -28.39 14.45 -5.61
N ASN A 82 -28.90 14.46 -4.38
CA ASN A 82 -28.27 13.68 -3.30
C ASN A 82 -28.21 12.20 -3.70
N ILE A 83 -27.03 11.61 -3.59
CA ILE A 83 -26.79 10.21 -3.92
C ILE A 83 -26.06 9.49 -2.80
N LYS A 84 -26.22 8.18 -2.77
CA LYS A 84 -25.43 7.26 -1.95
C LYS A 84 -24.56 6.44 -2.88
N LEU A 85 -23.27 6.32 -2.55
CA LEU A 85 -22.32 5.54 -3.31
C LEU A 85 -21.51 4.62 -2.40
N TYR A 86 -21.39 3.37 -2.80
CA TYR A 86 -20.57 2.36 -2.16
C TYR A 86 -19.19 2.36 -2.79
N VAL A 87 -18.16 2.53 -1.97
CA VAL A 87 -16.78 2.61 -2.43
C VAL A 87 -16.15 1.23 -2.38
N LYS A 88 -15.74 0.71 -3.54
CA LYS A 88 -14.94 -0.52 -3.61
C LYS A 88 -13.47 -0.18 -3.50
N LEU A 89 -12.90 -0.42 -2.33
CA LEU A 89 -11.46 -0.33 -2.10
C LEU A 89 -10.72 -1.46 -2.81
N ASN A 90 -9.45 -1.23 -3.14
CA ASN A 90 -8.59 -2.30 -3.64
C ASN A 90 -8.35 -3.36 -2.54
N GLU A 91 -8.12 -4.60 -2.95
CA GLU A 91 -7.94 -5.73 -2.02
C GLU A 91 -6.84 -5.44 -0.99
N TRP A 92 -5.72 -4.83 -1.42
CA TRP A 92 -4.63 -4.46 -0.55
C TRP A 92 -5.00 -3.45 0.54
N SER A 93 -5.81 -2.44 0.22
CA SER A 93 -6.27 -1.42 1.17
C SER A 93 -7.14 -2.06 2.24
N ASN A 94 -8.04 -2.96 1.84
CA ASN A 94 -8.88 -3.72 2.78
C ASN A 94 -8.03 -4.58 3.73
N MET A 95 -7.04 -5.29 3.18
CA MET A 95 -6.16 -6.15 3.97
C MET A 95 -5.29 -5.34 4.95
N ILE A 96 -4.74 -4.20 4.51
CA ILE A 96 -3.92 -3.31 5.33
C ILE A 96 -4.75 -2.68 6.45
N LYS A 97 -5.96 -2.24 6.14
CA LYS A 97 -6.86 -1.55 7.07
C LYS A 97 -7.42 -2.48 8.15
N ASN A 98 -7.76 -3.70 7.79
CA ASN A 98 -8.34 -4.68 8.71
C ASN A 98 -7.28 -5.51 9.45
N GLY A 99 -6.05 -5.55 8.93
CA GLY A 99 -4.96 -6.31 9.52
C GLY A 99 -4.38 -5.68 10.79
N LYS A 100 -3.80 -6.53 11.63
CA LYS A 100 -3.05 -6.13 12.82
C LYS A 100 -1.64 -5.72 12.41
N LYS A 101 -1.22 -4.50 12.77
CA LYS A 101 0.18 -4.08 12.64
C LYS A 101 1.06 -4.86 13.61
N ILE A 102 2.14 -5.45 13.08
CA ILE A 102 3.09 -6.27 13.82
C ILE A 102 4.34 -5.42 14.12
N GLU A 103 4.80 -5.47 15.37
CA GLU A 103 6.09 -4.90 15.74
C GLU A 103 7.22 -5.78 15.20
N TYR A 104 8.18 -5.15 14.51
CA TYR A 104 9.30 -5.86 13.89
C TYR A 104 10.62 -5.10 14.05
N LYS A 105 11.72 -5.82 13.86
CA LYS A 105 13.07 -5.24 13.80
C LYS A 105 13.77 -5.72 12.54
N ILE A 106 14.30 -4.79 11.75
CA ILE A 106 15.18 -5.10 10.63
C ILE A 106 16.59 -5.32 11.19
N ASN A 107 17.14 -6.52 11.02
CA ASN A 107 18.50 -6.84 11.43
C ASN A 107 19.50 -6.68 10.27
N TYR A 108 19.04 -6.94 9.05
CA TYR A 108 19.82 -6.72 7.82
C TYR A 108 18.92 -6.20 6.71
N ASN A 109 19.42 -5.26 5.93
CA ASN A 109 18.77 -4.71 4.74
C ASN A 109 19.87 -4.33 3.73
N GLY A 110 20.21 -5.23 2.81
CA GLY A 110 21.40 -5.04 1.99
C GLY A 110 21.54 -6.01 0.83
N ILE A 111 22.62 -5.82 0.07
CA ILE A 111 22.99 -6.66 -1.07
C ILE A 111 23.28 -8.08 -0.58
N GLY A 112 22.74 -9.09 -1.25
CA GLY A 112 22.94 -10.49 -0.93
C GLY A 112 21.76 -11.36 -1.32
N SER A 113 21.95 -12.67 -1.24
CA SER A 113 20.88 -13.65 -1.24
C SER A 113 21.16 -14.67 -0.13
N ILE A 114 20.12 -15.34 0.37
CA ILE A 114 20.31 -16.49 1.26
C ILE A 114 21.06 -17.62 0.57
N GLY A 115 21.01 -17.71 -0.75
CA GLY A 115 21.71 -18.75 -1.50
C GLY A 115 20.89 -19.23 -2.68
N TYR A 116 21.36 -20.31 -3.29
CA TYR A 116 20.73 -20.91 -4.45
C TYR A 116 20.80 -22.43 -4.41
N LYS A 117 19.85 -23.06 -5.07
CA LYS A 117 19.85 -24.50 -5.35
C LYS A 117 19.66 -24.74 -6.84
N ILE A 118 20.04 -25.92 -7.29
CA ILE A 118 19.83 -26.37 -8.67
C ILE A 118 18.80 -27.48 -8.64
N VAL A 119 17.69 -27.30 -9.36
CA VAL A 119 16.62 -28.28 -9.51
C VAL A 119 16.36 -28.41 -11.00
N ASP A 120 16.48 -29.62 -11.55
CA ASP A 120 16.31 -29.89 -12.99
C ASP A 120 17.13 -28.95 -13.88
N ASP A 121 18.41 -28.76 -13.52
CA ASP A 121 19.36 -27.82 -14.17
C ASP A 121 18.96 -26.33 -14.15
N ILE A 122 17.91 -25.98 -13.38
CA ILE A 122 17.46 -24.61 -13.19
C ILE A 122 17.98 -24.06 -11.86
N PHE A 123 18.63 -22.90 -11.93
CA PHE A 123 19.00 -22.13 -10.74
C PHE A 123 17.76 -21.55 -10.07
N GLN A 124 17.55 -21.92 -8.80
CA GLN A 124 16.49 -21.38 -7.96
C GLN A 124 17.13 -20.62 -6.80
N VAL A 125 16.75 -19.35 -6.66
CA VAL A 125 17.19 -18.48 -5.56
C VAL A 125 16.06 -18.42 -4.54
N TYR A 126 16.41 -18.44 -3.26
CA TYR A 126 15.42 -18.26 -2.19
C TYR A 126 14.74 -16.90 -2.31
N SER A 127 13.42 -16.86 -2.18
CA SER A 127 12.61 -15.64 -2.28
C SER A 127 12.14 -15.17 -0.91
N CYS A 128 11.27 -15.90 -0.24
CA CYS A 128 10.71 -15.45 1.03
C CYS A 128 10.20 -16.60 1.90
N GLY A 129 10.23 -16.42 3.21
CA GLY A 129 9.63 -17.36 4.16
C GLY A 129 9.81 -16.96 5.63
N ILE A 130 8.99 -17.59 6.48
CA ILE A 130 9.02 -17.48 7.94
C ILE A 130 9.82 -18.67 8.48
N ILE A 131 10.78 -18.39 9.33
CA ILE A 131 11.63 -19.36 10.00
C ILE A 131 11.34 -19.31 11.50
N ASN A 132 10.84 -20.42 12.04
CA ASN A 132 10.37 -20.52 13.42
C ASN A 132 11.33 -21.29 14.32
N SER A 133 12.36 -21.93 13.78
CA SER A 133 13.32 -22.69 14.57
C SER A 133 14.73 -22.69 13.99
N LEU A 134 15.73 -22.95 14.84
CA LEU A 134 17.12 -23.12 14.40
C LEU A 134 17.25 -24.31 13.43
N VAL A 135 16.45 -25.36 13.63
CA VAL A 135 16.40 -26.52 12.73
C VAL A 135 15.89 -26.12 11.35
N GLU A 136 14.80 -25.36 11.26
CA GLU A 136 14.29 -24.83 9.98
C GLU A 136 15.34 -23.98 9.28
N LEU A 137 15.99 -23.06 10.01
CA LEU A 137 17.03 -22.20 9.43
C LEU A 137 18.21 -23.01 8.87
N ASN A 138 18.67 -24.00 9.63
CA ASN A 138 19.76 -24.89 9.21
C ASN A 138 19.37 -25.71 7.97
N ASN A 139 18.14 -26.21 7.91
CA ASN A 139 17.65 -26.95 6.76
C ASN A 139 17.59 -26.05 5.53
N LEU A 140 17.09 -24.82 5.67
CA LEU A 140 17.07 -23.83 4.59
C LEU A 140 18.49 -23.53 4.08
N CYS A 141 19.44 -23.26 4.98
CA CYS A 141 20.81 -22.94 4.61
C CYS A 141 21.48 -24.12 3.87
N LYS A 142 21.21 -25.35 4.29
CA LYS A 142 21.71 -26.55 3.58
C LYS A 142 21.07 -26.69 2.21
N GLU A 143 19.76 -26.53 2.11
CA GLU A 143 19.01 -26.65 0.86
C GLU A 143 19.49 -25.65 -0.20
N TYR A 144 19.78 -24.41 0.22
CA TYR A 144 20.23 -23.32 -0.66
C TYR A 144 21.75 -23.12 -0.66
N ASN A 145 22.52 -24.14 -0.28
CA ASN A 145 23.98 -24.17 -0.33
C ASN A 145 24.68 -22.97 0.35
N ASN A 146 24.15 -22.47 1.46
CA ASN A 146 24.71 -21.37 2.23
C ASN A 146 24.94 -21.72 3.70
N SER A 147 25.73 -22.77 3.95
CA SER A 147 26.14 -23.15 5.31
C SER A 147 26.91 -22.04 6.04
N ASN A 148 27.54 -21.12 5.29
CA ASN A 148 28.33 -20.04 5.89
C ASN A 148 27.46 -18.98 6.57
N PHE A 149 26.22 -18.76 6.10
CA PHE A 149 25.27 -17.86 6.76
C PHE A 149 25.10 -18.20 8.24
N MET A 150 24.98 -19.49 8.56
CA MET A 150 24.86 -19.96 9.94
C MET A 150 26.08 -19.61 10.78
N ASN A 151 27.29 -19.79 10.24
CA ASN A 151 28.52 -19.48 10.96
C ASN A 151 28.64 -17.98 11.26
N GLU A 152 28.25 -17.13 10.30
CA GLU A 152 28.32 -15.68 10.45
C GLU A 152 27.27 -15.14 11.44
N HIS A 153 26.12 -15.81 11.56
CA HIS A 153 24.98 -15.34 12.35
C HIS A 153 24.66 -16.20 13.57
N GLU A 154 25.51 -17.17 13.93
CA GLU A 154 25.29 -18.11 15.05
C GLU A 154 25.06 -17.38 16.38
N SER A 155 25.74 -16.25 16.60
CA SER A 155 25.59 -15.43 17.80
C SER A 155 24.24 -14.73 17.92
N ILE A 156 23.49 -14.64 16.82
CA ILE A 156 22.21 -13.93 16.71
C ILE A 156 21.05 -14.93 16.59
N TYR A 157 21.13 -15.85 15.61
CA TYR A 157 20.06 -16.79 15.28
C TYR A 157 20.39 -18.18 15.83
N ASN A 158 20.20 -18.34 17.14
CA ASN A 158 20.40 -19.58 17.88
C ASN A 158 19.08 -20.08 18.51
N GLU A 159 19.14 -21.18 19.27
CA GLU A 159 17.95 -21.74 19.92
C GLU A 159 17.24 -20.73 20.84
N GLU A 160 17.99 -19.89 21.57
CA GLU A 160 17.40 -18.88 22.46
C GLU A 160 16.59 -17.84 21.69
N PHE A 161 17.10 -17.37 20.55
CA PHE A 161 16.36 -16.46 19.66
C PHE A 161 15.03 -17.08 19.21
N PHE A 162 15.04 -18.34 18.82
CA PHE A 162 13.84 -19.01 18.32
C PHE A 162 12.87 -19.46 19.44
N ILE A 163 13.14 -19.18 20.72
CA ILE A 163 12.16 -19.45 21.79
C ILE A 163 10.92 -18.56 21.60
N ASP A 164 11.12 -17.25 21.46
CA ASP A 164 10.05 -16.26 21.44
C ASP A 164 9.98 -15.46 20.14
N LYS A 165 10.97 -15.57 19.26
CA LYS A 165 11.00 -14.89 17.97
C LYS A 165 10.95 -15.83 16.78
N SER A 166 10.56 -15.26 15.66
CA SER A 166 10.67 -15.83 14.33
C SER A 166 11.48 -14.89 13.45
N LEU A 167 12.15 -15.46 12.45
CA LEU A 167 12.91 -14.73 11.45
C LEU A 167 12.17 -14.82 10.12
N ILE A 168 11.82 -13.67 9.54
CA ILE A 168 11.35 -13.60 8.17
C ILE A 168 12.55 -13.23 7.31
N ILE A 169 12.79 -14.03 6.28
CA ILE A 169 13.83 -13.77 5.30
C ILE A 169 13.14 -13.39 3.99
N TYR A 170 13.49 -12.23 3.44
CA TYR A 170 12.95 -11.75 2.19
C TYR A 170 14.08 -11.35 1.24
N SER A 171 14.13 -11.97 0.07
CA SER A 171 15.17 -11.82 -0.94
C SER A 171 14.54 -11.60 -2.32
N PHE A 172 14.98 -10.56 -3.02
CA PHE A 172 14.40 -10.13 -4.29
C PHE A 172 15.45 -9.49 -5.19
N GLU A 173 15.10 -9.24 -6.46
CA GLU A 173 15.97 -8.54 -7.41
C GLU A 173 15.63 -7.05 -7.44
N THR A 174 16.66 -6.21 -7.39
CA THR A 174 16.51 -4.75 -7.52
C THR A 174 17.74 -4.14 -8.19
N GLY A 175 17.65 -2.85 -8.54
CA GLY A 175 18.73 -2.11 -9.22
C GLY A 175 19.59 -1.32 -8.25
N HIS A 176 20.88 -1.11 -8.55
CA HIS A 176 21.86 -0.51 -7.62
C HIS A 176 21.46 0.88 -7.11
N GLY A 177 20.77 1.66 -7.95
CA GLY A 177 20.24 2.97 -7.59
C GLY A 177 18.94 2.94 -6.80
N LYS A 178 18.52 1.79 -6.28
CA LYS A 178 17.30 1.63 -5.48
C LYS A 178 17.62 1.16 -4.07
N GLU A 179 16.81 1.59 -3.13
CA GLU A 179 16.72 1.07 -1.77
C GLU A 179 15.30 0.60 -1.51
N THR A 180 15.16 -0.50 -0.79
CA THR A 180 13.87 -0.98 -0.33
C THR A 180 13.77 -0.74 1.17
N ILE A 181 12.66 -0.14 1.58
CA ILE A 181 12.30 0.10 2.97
C ILE A 181 11.02 -0.68 3.26
N ILE A 182 11.00 -1.42 4.37
CA ILE A 182 9.77 -1.98 4.92
C ILE A 182 9.08 -0.84 5.67
N GLU A 183 7.89 -0.44 5.23
CA GLU A 183 7.09 0.58 5.91
C GLU A 183 6.28 -0.05 7.05
N ASP A 184 5.60 -1.16 6.75
CA ASP A 184 4.73 -1.85 7.69
C ASP A 184 4.82 -3.37 7.51
N LEU A 185 4.54 -4.09 8.58
CA LEU A 185 4.30 -5.53 8.59
C LEU A 185 2.91 -5.77 9.18
N ILE A 186 2.03 -6.42 8.44
CA ILE A 186 0.60 -6.50 8.78
C ILE A 186 0.15 -7.95 8.71
N LEU A 187 -0.44 -8.46 9.78
CA LEU A 187 -1.10 -9.76 9.78
C LEU A 187 -2.60 -9.56 9.52
N ASN A 188 -3.10 -10.09 8.42
CA ASN A 188 -4.52 -10.14 8.13
C ASN A 188 -4.96 -11.60 7.99
N GLU A 189 -5.75 -12.09 8.96
CA GLU A 189 -6.11 -13.52 9.07
C GLU A 189 -4.87 -14.43 9.07
N GLU A 190 -4.65 -15.18 7.99
CA GLU A 190 -3.51 -16.11 7.83
C GLU A 190 -2.42 -15.54 6.90
N GLU A 191 -2.57 -14.30 6.45
CA GLU A 191 -1.68 -13.66 5.49
C GLU A 191 -0.82 -12.59 6.17
N LEU A 192 0.50 -12.77 6.12
CA LEU A 192 1.48 -11.80 6.59
C LEU A 192 1.93 -10.91 5.42
N ILE A 193 1.56 -9.65 5.49
CA ILE A 193 1.78 -8.66 4.44
C ILE A 193 3.00 -7.82 4.79
N ILE A 194 4.02 -7.89 3.94
CA ILE A 194 5.16 -6.97 3.96
C ILE A 194 4.81 -5.79 3.05
N VAL A 195 4.59 -4.62 3.64
CA VAL A 195 4.40 -3.37 2.89
C VAL A 195 5.76 -2.74 2.68
N GLU A 196 6.20 -2.68 1.43
CA GLU A 196 7.48 -2.10 1.08
C GLU A 196 7.36 -0.90 0.16
N LYS A 197 8.34 -0.03 0.27
CA LYS A 197 8.53 1.14 -0.57
C LYS A 197 9.92 1.12 -1.17
N THR A 198 9.98 1.37 -2.47
CA THR A 198 11.25 1.56 -3.17
C THR A 198 11.56 3.05 -3.27
N ILE A 199 12.75 3.45 -2.83
CA ILE A 199 13.27 4.81 -3.02
C ILE A 199 14.48 4.79 -3.96
N SER A 200 14.62 5.84 -4.75
CA SER A 200 15.81 6.06 -5.58
C SER A 200 16.92 6.64 -4.72
N LYS A 201 18.13 6.08 -4.83
CA LYS A 201 19.33 6.61 -4.19
C LYS A 201 19.93 7.70 -5.07
N ASP A 202 20.51 8.72 -4.44
CA ASP A 202 21.28 9.74 -5.14
C ASP A 202 22.63 9.18 -5.59
N GLY A 203 23.06 9.45 -6.84
CA GLY A 203 24.37 9.06 -7.36
C GLY A 203 24.34 8.44 -8.76
N PHE A 204 25.51 7.96 -9.18
CA PHE A 204 25.69 7.25 -10.46
C PHE A 204 25.75 5.75 -10.19
N TYR A 205 24.75 5.03 -10.68
CA TYR A 205 24.59 3.59 -10.47
C TYR A 205 24.62 2.85 -11.80
N THR A 206 25.13 1.63 -11.77
CA THR A 206 24.98 0.72 -12.91
C THR A 206 23.52 0.29 -13.04
N THR A 207 23.10 -0.04 -14.26
CA THR A 207 21.75 -0.53 -14.56
C THR A 207 21.58 -2.03 -14.27
N GLU A 208 22.62 -2.66 -13.70
CA GLU A 208 22.61 -4.09 -13.40
C GLU A 208 21.63 -4.39 -12.27
N ALA A 209 20.86 -5.46 -12.46
CA ALA A 209 20.03 -6.03 -11.41
C ALA A 209 20.88 -6.93 -10.53
N PHE A 210 20.65 -6.88 -9.24
CA PHE A 210 21.36 -7.68 -8.27
C PHE A 210 20.37 -8.14 -7.18
N ARG A 211 20.79 -9.11 -6.35
CA ARG A 211 19.97 -9.64 -5.26
C ARG A 211 20.12 -8.83 -3.98
N TRP A 212 18.99 -8.52 -3.36
CA TRP A 212 18.91 -7.81 -2.10
C TRP A 212 18.16 -8.69 -1.09
N THR A 213 18.64 -8.73 0.15
CA THR A 213 18.05 -9.51 1.25
C THR A 213 17.72 -8.59 2.43
N ILE A 214 16.56 -8.84 3.02
CA ILE A 214 16.08 -8.23 4.24
C ILE A 214 15.84 -9.34 5.26
N LEU A 215 16.39 -9.18 6.47
CA LEU A 215 16.19 -10.06 7.61
C LEU A 215 15.35 -9.33 8.65
N ILE A 216 14.15 -9.85 8.90
CA ILE A 216 13.15 -9.21 9.76
C ILE A 216 12.90 -10.11 10.97
N GLU A 217 13.17 -9.61 12.17
CA GLU A 217 12.85 -10.28 13.42
C GLU A 217 11.45 -9.86 13.89
N VAL A 218 10.65 -10.83 14.32
CA VAL A 218 9.32 -10.61 14.88
C VAL A 218 9.09 -11.49 16.10
N LYS A 219 8.21 -11.06 17.01
CA LYS A 219 7.73 -11.94 18.09
C LYS A 219 6.90 -13.05 17.48
N LYS A 220 7.24 -14.31 17.76
CA LYS A 220 6.60 -15.49 17.18
C LYS A 220 5.09 -15.52 17.44
N ILE A 221 4.67 -15.20 18.66
CA ILE A 221 3.26 -15.16 19.06
C ILE A 221 2.43 -14.17 18.24
N GLU A 222 3.06 -13.13 17.70
CA GLU A 222 2.36 -12.10 16.92
C GLU A 222 2.00 -12.57 15.51
N ILE A 223 2.65 -13.63 15.01
CA ILE A 223 2.50 -14.15 13.65
C ILE A 223 2.21 -15.65 13.61
N GLU A 224 1.80 -16.26 14.73
CA GLU A 224 1.64 -17.72 14.84
C GLU A 224 0.65 -18.33 13.83
N ASN A 225 -0.35 -17.55 13.40
CA ASN A 225 -1.37 -17.97 12.46
C ASN A 225 -0.99 -17.68 10.99
N ALA A 226 0.14 -17.03 10.74
CA ALA A 226 0.58 -16.71 9.39
C ALA A 226 0.98 -17.98 8.63
N LYS A 227 0.35 -18.21 7.47
CA LYS A 227 0.63 -19.34 6.57
C LYS A 227 1.21 -18.89 5.24
N GLU A 228 0.91 -17.66 4.83
CA GLU A 228 1.38 -17.09 3.57
C GLU A 228 2.04 -15.74 3.82
N ILE A 229 3.08 -15.42 3.04
CA ILE A 229 3.64 -14.07 2.98
C ILE A 229 3.24 -13.42 1.66
N LYS A 230 2.71 -12.20 1.74
CA LYS A 230 2.37 -11.36 0.60
C LYS A 230 3.20 -10.08 0.62
N ILE A 231 3.64 -9.64 -0.55
CA ILE A 231 4.42 -8.40 -0.70
C ILE A 231 3.56 -7.34 -1.36
N LYS A 232 3.39 -6.20 -0.69
CA LYS A 232 2.72 -5.02 -1.24
C LYS A 232 3.76 -3.96 -1.57
N HIS A 233 3.97 -3.72 -2.86
CA HIS A 233 4.76 -2.60 -3.35
C HIS A 233 3.93 -1.30 -3.33
N LYS A 234 4.49 -0.25 -2.74
CA LYS A 234 3.95 1.11 -2.68
C LYS A 234 4.76 2.08 -3.54
#